data_AF-A0A2H1VLX9-F1
#
_entry.id   AF-A0A2H1VLX9-F1
#
_cell.length_a   1.000
_cell.length_b   1.000
_cell.length_c   1.000
_cell.angle_alpha   90.00
_cell.angle_beta   90.00
_cell.angle_gamma   90.00
#
_symmetry.space_group_name_H-M   'P 1'
#
loop_
_entity.id
_entity.type
_entity.pdbx_description
1 polymer ?
#
loop_
_entity_poly.entity_id
_entity_poly.type
_entity_poly.pdbx_seq_one_letter_code
_entity_poly.pdbx_strand_id
1 'polypeptide(L)'
;MDIFDDDNELRTYRDEIEEIRNFRNIGSRRRVKIYNSRSNTMEELSESDFKHRYRFSKGYMVKIINILRNDLSMDSRGGSIPVKLQVMAAIRYWGHETQEDCAEIHGMSQQTLSRTVPTI
;
A
#
# COMPACT_ATOMS: atom_id res chain seq x y z
N MET A 1 47.34 25.45 -32.11
CA MET A 1 46.30 24.73 -31.34
C MET A 1 46.92 24.51 -29.98
N ASP A 2 46.54 25.33 -29.01
CA ASP A 2 47.25 25.46 -27.75
C ASP A 2 46.85 24.33 -26.78
N ILE A 3 47.84 23.72 -26.16
CA ILE A 3 47.74 22.59 -25.21
C ILE A 3 46.82 22.91 -24.01
N PHE A 4 46.53 24.18 -23.77
CA PHE A 4 45.69 24.68 -22.68
C PHE A 4 44.17 24.61 -22.94
N ASP A 5 43.72 24.49 -24.19
CA ASP A 5 42.29 24.31 -24.52
C ASP A 5 41.81 22.87 -24.21
N ASP A 6 42.68 21.89 -24.42
CA ASP A 6 42.40 20.45 -24.24
C ASP A 6 42.19 20.09 -22.75
N ASP A 7 42.96 20.72 -21.86
CA ASP A 7 42.84 20.56 -20.40
C ASP A 7 41.53 21.13 -19.85
N ASN A 8 40.97 22.16 -20.49
CA ASN A 8 39.69 22.74 -20.09
C ASN A 8 38.53 21.84 -20.55
N GLU A 9 38.61 21.32 -21.77
CA GLU A 9 37.63 20.38 -22.34
C GLU A 9 37.56 19.08 -21.52
N LEU A 10 38.71 18.52 -21.15
CA LEU A 10 38.80 17.32 -20.31
C LEU A 10 38.24 17.52 -18.90
N ARG A 11 38.35 18.73 -18.34
CA ARG A 11 37.72 19.07 -17.05
C ARG A 11 36.21 19.14 -17.19
N THR A 12 35.69 19.76 -18.25
CA THR A 12 34.26 19.82 -18.53
C THR A 12 33.66 18.41 -18.65
N TYR A 13 34.28 17.52 -19.43
CA TYR A 13 33.81 16.13 -19.53
C TYR A 13 33.84 15.38 -18.19
N ARG A 14 34.85 15.64 -17.35
CA ARG A 14 34.95 15.03 -16.02
C ARG A 14 33.80 15.46 -15.11
N ASP A 15 33.50 16.75 -15.10
CA ASP A 15 32.43 17.34 -14.29
C ASP A 15 31.05 16.84 -14.74
N GLU A 16 30.81 16.76 -16.05
CA GLU A 16 29.57 16.19 -16.62
C GLU A 16 29.39 14.70 -16.26
N ILE A 17 30.48 13.90 -16.29
CA ILE A 17 30.43 12.48 -15.90
C ILE A 17 30.10 12.34 -14.41
N GLU A 18 30.62 13.21 -13.55
CA GLU A 18 30.36 13.21 -12.12
C GLU A 18 28.91 13.62 -11.82
N GLU A 19 28.39 14.59 -12.56
CA GLU A 19 26.99 15.01 -12.52
C GLU A 19 26.04 13.85 -12.91
N ILE A 20 26.30 13.16 -14.03
CA ILE A 20 25.51 12.00 -14.47
C ILE A 20 25.52 10.87 -13.43
N ARG A 21 26.66 10.62 -12.78
CA ARG A 21 26.78 9.62 -11.69
C ARG A 21 25.95 10.02 -10.47
N ASN A 22 25.97 11.29 -10.09
CA ASN A 22 25.14 11.81 -9.00
C ASN A 22 23.65 11.72 -9.33
N PHE A 23 23.23 12.02 -10.56
CA PHE A 23 21.85 11.85 -11.01
C PHE A 23 21.37 10.39 -10.98
N ARG A 24 22.20 9.44 -11.41
CA ARG A 24 21.88 8.00 -11.30
C ARG A 24 21.71 7.55 -9.85
N ASN A 25 22.51 8.08 -8.94
CA ASN A 25 22.40 7.77 -7.51
C ASN A 25 21.13 8.37 -6.86
N ILE A 26 20.58 9.45 -7.41
CA ILE A 26 19.29 10.01 -6.97
C ILE A 26 18.12 9.11 -7.39
N GLY A 27 18.14 8.55 -8.61
CA GLY A 27 17.11 7.64 -9.11
C GLY A 27 17.00 6.29 -8.39
N SER A 28 18.04 5.89 -7.65
CA SER A 28 18.07 4.65 -6.87
C SER A 28 17.62 4.78 -5.41
N ARG A 29 17.24 5.98 -4.95
CA ARG A 29 16.55 6.13 -3.67
C ARG A 29 15.08 5.82 -3.85
N ARG A 30 14.76 4.53 -4.11
CA ARG A 30 13.38 4.06 -3.94
C ARG A 30 12.98 4.44 -2.51
N ARG A 31 12.00 5.34 -2.36
CA ARG A 31 11.45 5.66 -1.04
C ARG A 31 11.11 4.34 -0.37
N VAL A 32 11.67 4.10 0.80
CA VAL A 32 11.31 2.94 1.61
C VAL A 32 9.81 3.01 1.82
N LYS A 33 9.09 1.99 1.36
CA LYS A 33 7.64 1.92 1.52
C LYS A 33 7.36 1.77 3.01
N ILE A 34 6.90 2.85 3.64
CA ILE A 34 6.42 2.81 5.01
C ILE A 34 5.03 2.18 4.97
N TYR A 35 4.89 1.04 5.64
CA TYR A 35 3.60 0.38 5.81
C TYR A 35 2.91 1.01 7.03
N ASN A 36 1.67 1.48 6.85
CA ASN A 36 0.85 1.86 8.00
C ASN A 36 0.65 0.64 8.89
N SER A 37 0.71 0.86 10.21
CA SER A 37 0.40 -0.19 11.19
C SER A 37 -1.02 -0.71 10.93
N ARG A 38 -1.18 -2.03 10.86
CA ARG A 38 -2.48 -2.67 10.67
C ARG A 38 -2.98 -3.09 12.05
N SER A 39 -4.04 -2.48 12.53
CA SER A 39 -4.73 -2.97 13.74
C SER A 39 -5.39 -4.32 13.42
N ASN A 40 -5.09 -5.34 14.21
CA ASN A 40 -5.78 -6.63 14.09
C ASN A 40 -7.09 -6.55 14.86
N THR A 41 -8.06 -5.85 14.27
CA THR A 41 -9.38 -5.62 14.87
C THR A 41 -10.13 -6.90 15.28
N MET A 42 -9.75 -8.05 14.71
CA MET A 42 -10.29 -9.36 15.10
C MET A 42 -9.79 -9.84 16.47
N GLU A 43 -8.58 -9.45 16.86
CA GLU A 43 -7.95 -9.79 18.14
C GLU A 43 -8.13 -8.66 19.16
N GLU A 44 -8.01 -7.40 18.72
CA GLU A 44 -8.02 -6.22 19.58
C GLU A 44 -9.42 -5.82 20.08
N LEU A 45 -10.47 -5.98 19.26
CA LEU A 45 -11.82 -5.56 19.65
C LEU A 45 -12.53 -6.64 20.46
N SER A 46 -13.40 -6.24 21.39
CA SER A 46 -14.36 -7.17 22.01
C SER A 46 -15.39 -7.67 20.98
N GLU A 47 -16.11 -8.75 21.29
CA GLU A 47 -17.18 -9.27 20.39
C GLU A 47 -18.29 -8.23 20.16
N SER A 48 -18.66 -7.48 21.21
CA SER A 48 -19.67 -6.42 21.12
C SER A 48 -19.22 -5.25 20.25
N ASP A 49 -17.99 -4.79 20.43
CA ASP A 49 -17.45 -3.67 19.65
C ASP A 49 -17.23 -4.07 18.19
N PHE A 50 -16.76 -5.30 17.98
CA PHE A 50 -16.61 -5.87 16.65
C PHE A 50 -17.95 -5.91 15.93
N LYS A 51 -18.99 -6.43 16.59
CA LYS A 51 -20.34 -6.49 16.02
C LYS A 51 -20.94 -5.11 15.79
N HIS A 52 -20.63 -4.13 16.64
CA HIS A 52 -21.08 -2.75 16.42
C HIS A 52 -20.45 -2.14 15.16
N ARG A 53 -19.13 -2.29 14.98
CA ARG A 53 -18.40 -1.70 13.84
C ARG A 53 -18.62 -2.47 12.53
N TYR A 54 -18.61 -3.80 12.57
CA TYR A 54 -18.67 -4.66 11.39
C TYR A 54 -20.04 -5.29 11.14
N ARG A 55 -21.05 -5.05 12.00
CA ARG A 55 -22.42 -5.61 11.96
C ARG A 55 -22.54 -7.13 12.10
N PHE A 56 -21.43 -7.86 11.96
CA PHE A 56 -21.32 -9.30 12.11
C PHE A 56 -20.53 -9.68 13.35
N SER A 57 -20.80 -10.88 13.88
CA SER A 57 -19.93 -11.49 14.89
C SER A 57 -18.59 -11.88 14.27
N LYS A 58 -17.55 -12.04 15.09
CA LYS A 58 -16.24 -12.52 14.64
C LYS A 58 -16.37 -13.89 13.97
N GLY A 59 -17.17 -14.79 14.55
CA GLY A 59 -17.42 -16.11 13.97
C GLY A 59 -18.05 -16.04 12.57
N TYR A 60 -19.01 -15.15 12.35
CA TYR A 60 -19.62 -14.94 11.02
C TYR A 60 -18.64 -14.31 10.03
N MET A 61 -17.81 -13.36 10.48
CA MET A 61 -16.77 -12.77 9.64
C MET A 61 -15.82 -13.85 9.08
N VAL A 62 -15.36 -14.78 9.91
CA VAL A 62 -14.51 -15.90 9.46
C VAL A 62 -15.22 -16.76 8.41
N LYS A 63 -16.53 -17.02 8.59
CA LYS A 63 -17.32 -17.78 7.61
C LYS A 63 -17.39 -17.05 6.27
N ILE A 64 -17.67 -15.74 6.26
CA ILE A 64 -17.74 -14.93 5.04
C ILE A 64 -16.39 -14.94 4.32
N ILE A 65 -15.29 -14.74 5.05
CA ILE A 65 -13.93 -14.78 4.49
C ILE A 65 -13.65 -16.13 3.84
N ASN A 66 -14.05 -17.24 4.47
CA ASN A 66 -13.83 -18.56 3.93
C ASN A 66 -14.65 -18.83 2.67
N ILE A 67 -15.90 -18.35 2.61
CA ILE A 67 -16.75 -18.46 1.41
C ILE A 67 -16.11 -17.72 0.24
N LEU A 68 -15.68 -16.47 0.47
CA LEU A 68 -15.13 -15.61 -0.58
C LEU A 68 -13.65 -15.88 -0.91
N ARG A 69 -13.03 -16.87 -0.26
CA ARG A 69 -11.58 -17.07 -0.32
C ARG A 69 -11.07 -17.34 -1.72
N ASN A 70 -11.77 -18.19 -2.46
CA ASN A 70 -11.35 -18.58 -3.80
C ASN A 70 -11.61 -17.44 -4.79
N ASP A 71 -12.75 -16.78 -4.68
CA ASP A 71 -13.18 -15.71 -5.59
C ASP A 71 -12.31 -14.45 -5.48
N LEU A 72 -11.84 -14.13 -4.27
CA LEU A 72 -11.01 -12.95 -4.00
C LEU A 72 -9.51 -13.26 -3.94
N SER A 73 -9.12 -14.53 -4.10
CA SER A 73 -7.71 -14.89 -4.16
C SER A 73 -7.10 -14.30 -5.43
N MET A 74 -6.00 -13.56 -5.27
CA MET A 74 -5.24 -13.00 -6.39
C MET A 74 -3.81 -13.51 -6.33
N ASP A 75 -3.19 -13.63 -7.51
CA ASP A 75 -1.80 -14.02 -7.63
C ASP A 75 -0.87 -13.05 -6.87
N SER A 76 0.03 -13.61 -6.07
CA SER A 76 0.89 -12.88 -5.13
C SER A 76 1.93 -11.98 -5.78
N ARG A 77 2.07 -12.00 -7.12
CA ARG A 77 3.17 -11.36 -7.87
C ARG A 77 3.15 -9.83 -7.88
N GLY A 78 2.24 -9.16 -7.16
CA GLY A 78 2.11 -7.70 -7.17
C GLY A 78 1.79 -7.05 -5.83
N GLY A 79 1.88 -7.77 -4.71
CA GLY A 79 1.45 -7.22 -3.41
C GLY A 79 -0.07 -7.16 -3.27
N SER A 80 -0.75 -8.22 -3.71
CA SER A 80 -2.19 -8.39 -3.55
C SER A 80 -2.62 -8.27 -2.10
N ILE A 81 -3.77 -7.64 -1.86
CA ILE A 81 -4.34 -7.52 -0.52
C ILE A 81 -4.84 -8.90 -0.09
N PRO A 82 -4.51 -9.39 1.12
CA PRO A 82 -5.09 -10.63 1.65
C PRO A 82 -6.62 -10.59 1.63
N VAL A 83 -7.27 -11.69 1.23
CA VAL A 83 -8.73 -11.84 1.21
C VAL A 83 -9.38 -11.33 2.50
N LYS A 84 -8.83 -11.72 3.66
CA LYS A 84 -9.30 -11.27 4.98
C LYS A 84 -9.43 -9.74 5.05
N LEU A 85 -8.40 -9.01 4.59
CA LEU A 85 -8.41 -7.55 4.61
C LEU A 85 -9.36 -6.96 3.57
N GLN A 86 -9.49 -7.59 2.39
CA GLN A 86 -10.46 -7.15 1.39
C GLN A 86 -11.90 -7.21 1.93
N VAL A 87 -12.28 -8.34 2.52
CA VAL A 87 -13.62 -8.57 3.06
C VAL A 87 -13.91 -7.65 4.26
N MET A 88 -12.97 -7.55 5.20
CA MET A 88 -13.16 -6.69 6.37
C MET A 88 -13.31 -5.22 5.99
N ALA A 89 -12.49 -4.74 5.06
CA ALA A 89 -12.55 -3.37 4.60
C ALA A 89 -13.84 -3.07 3.82
N ALA A 90 -14.31 -4.00 2.98
CA ALA A 90 -15.56 -3.88 2.25
C ALA A 90 -16.78 -3.78 3.17
N ILE A 91 -16.90 -4.70 4.13
CA ILE A 91 -18.01 -4.72 5.09
C ILE A 91 -18.05 -3.43 5.90
N ARG A 92 -16.88 -2.93 6.30
CA ARG A 92 -16.80 -1.71 7.09
C ARG A 92 -17.14 -0.46 6.30
N TYR A 93 -16.67 -0.38 5.05
CA TYR A 93 -17.00 0.70 4.14
C TYR A 93 -18.51 0.76 3.83
N TRP A 94 -19.13 -0.38 3.49
CA TRP A 94 -20.59 -0.47 3.34
C TRP A 94 -21.35 -0.24 4.64
N GLY A 95 -20.63 -0.32 5.76
CA GLY A 95 -21.12 0.00 7.08
C GLY A 95 -21.27 1.49 7.40
N HIS A 96 -21.14 2.39 6.42
CA HIS A 96 -21.22 3.86 6.55
C HIS A 96 -20.05 4.53 7.26
N GLU A 97 -18.86 3.93 7.27
CA GLU A 97 -17.65 4.65 7.68
C GLU A 97 -17.03 5.42 6.51
N THR A 98 -16.25 6.46 6.81
CA THR A 98 -15.54 7.21 5.77
C THR A 98 -14.44 6.32 5.16
N GLN A 99 -14.16 6.54 3.88
CA GLN A 99 -13.15 5.77 3.16
C GLN A 99 -11.75 5.94 3.77
N GLU A 100 -11.46 7.11 4.33
CA GLU A 100 -10.19 7.41 4.98
C GLU A 100 -10.02 6.60 6.26
N ASP A 101 -11.01 6.63 7.16
CA ASP A 101 -10.98 5.87 8.43
C ASP A 101 -10.88 4.36 8.19
N CYS A 102 -11.64 3.85 7.20
CA CYS A 102 -11.58 2.44 6.82
C CYS A 102 -10.20 2.05 6.31
N ALA A 103 -9.60 2.87 5.45
CA ALA A 103 -8.29 2.60 4.88
C ALA A 103 -7.19 2.63 5.96
N GLU A 104 -7.24 3.62 6.86
CA GLU A 104 -6.31 3.77 7.96
C GLU A 104 -6.32 2.56 8.88
N ILE A 105 -7.49 2.13 9.35
CA ILE A 105 -7.59 1.04 10.33
C ILE A 105 -7.10 -0.28 9.76
N HIS A 106 -7.27 -0.49 8.46
CA HIS A 106 -6.78 -1.68 7.76
C HIS A 106 -5.35 -1.52 7.21
N GLY A 107 -4.66 -0.42 7.53
CA GLY A 107 -3.29 -0.11 7.13
C GLY A 107 -3.09 -0.16 5.62
N MET A 108 -4.03 0.43 4.87
CA MET A 108 -4.00 0.59 3.42
C MET A 108 -4.24 2.04 3.03
N SER A 109 -3.90 2.43 1.79
CA SER A 109 -4.22 3.78 1.31
C SER A 109 -5.68 3.88 0.86
N GLN A 110 -6.26 5.09 0.90
CA GLN A 110 -7.61 5.34 0.38
C GLN A 110 -7.79 4.83 -1.07
N GLN A 111 -6.77 5.04 -1.92
CA GLN A 111 -6.73 4.54 -3.30
C GLN A 111 -6.78 3.01 -3.37
N THR A 112 -6.10 2.33 -2.44
CA THR A 112 -6.10 0.87 -2.35
C THR A 112 -7.48 0.36 -1.97
N LEU A 113 -8.13 1.01 -1.00
CA LEU A 113 -9.50 0.68 -0.61
C LEU A 113 -10.49 0.87 -1.77
N SER A 114 -10.37 1.98 -2.52
CA SER A 114 -11.22 2.26 -3.69
C SER A 114 -11.14 1.16 -4.77
N ARG A 115 -9.93 0.62 -4.99
CA ARG A 115 -9.73 -0.47 -5.96
C ARG A 115 -10.27 -1.81 -5.46
N THR A 116 -10.35 -1.98 -4.15
CA THR A 116 -10.81 -3.22 -3.50
C THR A 116 -12.33 -3.26 -3.40
N VAL A 117 -12.95 -2.10 -3.17
CA VAL A 117 -14.39 -1.94 -3.01
C VAL A 117 -14.86 -0.96 -4.08
N PRO A 118 -15.17 -1.45 -5.30
CA PRO A 118 -15.72 -0.59 -6.33
C PRO A 118 -17.03 0.01 -5.80
N THR A 119 -17.11 1.34 -5.80
CA THR A 119 -18.38 2.04 -5.58
C THR A 119 -19.27 1.72 -6.79
N ILE A 120 -20.46 1.18 -6.55
CA ILE A 120 -21.47 0.90 -7.59
C ILE A 120 -21.98 2.22 -8.15
#